data_AF-A0AAV5JMK1-F1
#
_entry.id   AF-A0AAV5JMK1-F1
#
_cell.length_a   1.000
_cell.length_b   1.000
_cell.length_c   1.000
_cell.angle_alpha   90.00
_cell.angle_beta   90.00
_cell.angle_gamma   90.00
#
_symmetry.space_group_name_H-M   'P 1'
#
loop_
_entity.id
_entity.type
_entity.pdbx_description
1 polymer ?
#
loop_
_entity_poly.entity_id
_entity_poly.type
_entity_poly.pdbx_seq_one_letter_code
_entity_poly.pdbx_strand_id
1 'polypeptide(L)' 'MDERGKFKEDLVNDVLGMLNLYEAAHLHLPREGILDEAIAFTTSHLESTATKVNPLLAEQIAHALNRPI' A
#
# COMPACT_ATOMS: atom_id res chain seq x y z
N MET A 1 -5.48 -1.66 12.73
CA MET A 1 -4.30 -2.27 13.37
C MET A 1 -4.77 -3.40 14.27
N ASP A 2 -4.01 -4.50 14.34
CA ASP A 2 -4.21 -5.51 15.37
C ASP A 2 -3.72 -4.98 16.73
N GLU A 3 -3.85 -5.79 17.78
CA GLU A 3 -3.45 -5.43 19.15
C GLU A 3 -1.94 -5.20 19.29
N ARG A 4 -1.16 -5.45 18.23
CA ARG A 4 0.30 -5.28 18.16
C ARG A 4 0.72 -4.11 17.27
N GLY A 5 -0.22 -3.33 16.76
CA GLY A 5 0.08 -2.21 15.85
C GLY A 5 0.36 -2.63 14.41
N LYS A 6 0.23 -3.92 14.06
CA LYS A 6 0.39 -4.39 12.68
C LYS A 6 -0.88 -4.13 11.88
N PHE A 7 -0.72 -3.89 10.58
CA PHE A 7 -1.85 -3.84 9.66
C PHE A 7 -2.54 -5.21 9.66
N LYS A 8 -3.85 -5.22 9.89
CA LYS A 8 -4.64 -6.46 9.92
C LYS A 8 -4.57 -7.08 8.54
N GLU A 9 -4.29 -8.39 8.46
CA GLU A 9 -4.28 -9.13 7.19
C GLU A 9 -5.64 -9.10 6.48
N ASP A 10 -6.73 -8.75 7.16
CA ASP A 10 -8.05 -8.53 6.53
C ASP A 10 -8.08 -7.31 5.58
N LEU A 11 -7.10 -6.39 5.67
CA LEU A 11 -6.94 -5.23 4.77
C LEU A 11 -6.47 -5.64 3.36
N VAL A 12 -5.98 -6.88 3.20
CA VAL A 12 -5.46 -7.47 1.95
C VAL A 12 -6.48 -7.50 0.81
N ASN A 13 -7.77 -7.54 1.13
CA ASN A 13 -8.85 -7.54 0.15
C ASN A 13 -9.32 -6.13 -0.27
N ASP A 14 -8.85 -5.08 0.40
CA ASP A 14 -9.19 -3.69 0.09
C ASP A 14 -8.02 -3.00 -0.61
N VAL A 15 -7.91 -3.26 -1.92
CA VAL A 15 -6.89 -2.65 -2.79
C VAL A 15 -6.91 -1.12 -2.72
N LEU A 16 -8.11 -0.53 -2.57
CA LEU A 16 -8.30 0.92 -2.40
C LEU A 16 -7.75 1.40 -1.06
N GLY A 17 -8.03 0.69 0.03
CA GLY A 17 -7.46 0.96 1.34
C GLY A 17 -5.92 0.92 1.36
N MET A 18 -5.32 0.00 0.61
CA MET A 18 -3.85 -0.11 0.50
C MET A 18 -3.22 0.98 -0.35
N LEU A 19 -3.87 1.40 -1.45
CA LEU A 19 -3.44 2.54 -2.25
C LEU A 19 -3.47 3.85 -1.43
N ASN A 20 -4.57 4.10 -0.72
CA ASN A 20 -4.69 5.28 0.13
C ASN A 20 -3.63 5.32 1.24
N LEU A 21 -3.32 4.17 1.84
CA LEU A 21 -2.28 4.06 2.85
C LEU A 21 -0.87 4.30 2.27
N TYR A 22 -0.60 3.74 1.09
CA TYR A 22 0.67 3.93 0.38
C TYR A 22 0.91 5.40 0.06
N GLU A 23 -0.10 6.11 -0.47
CA GLU A 23 -0.03 7.53 -0.76
C GLU A 23 0.15 8.37 0.51
N ALA A 24 -0.64 8.12 1.55
CA ALA A 24 -0.54 8.84 2.82
C ALA A 24 0.82 8.66 3.51
N ALA A 25 1.42 7.47 3.39
CA ALA A 25 2.75 7.19 3.94
C ALA A 25 3.87 7.92 3.18
N HIS A 26 3.71 8.15 1.87
CA HIS A 26 4.67 8.89 1.05
C HIS A 26 4.56 10.42 1.21
N LEU A 27 3.44 10.93 1.70
CA LEU A 27 3.22 12.37 1.94
C LEU A 27 3.81 12.89 3.26
N HIS A 28 4.24 12.00 4.17
CA HIS A 28 4.81 12.39 5.47
C HIS A 28 6.34 12.56 5.44
N LEU A 29 6.83 13.68 5.98
CA LEU A 29 8.24 13.94 6.32
C LEU A 29 8.32 14.18 7.84
N PRO A 30 9.34 13.72 8.60
CA PRO A 30 10.37 12.71 8.35
C PRO A 30 9.84 11.28 8.62
N ARG A 31 10.47 10.28 8.00
CA ARG A 31 10.21 8.84 8.20
C ARG A 31 10.40 8.43 9.67
N GLU A 32 9.33 8.45 10.45
CA GLU A 32 9.26 7.61 11.64
C GLU A 32 9.23 6.15 11.17
N GLY A 33 9.99 5.25 11.80
CA GLY A 33 10.20 3.88 11.28
C GLY A 33 8.93 3.06 10.98
N ILE A 34 7.77 3.46 11.52
CA ILE A 34 6.46 2.86 11.24
C ILE A 34 5.97 3.17 9.82
N LEU A 35 6.29 4.35 9.27
CA LEU A 35 5.93 4.73 7.90
C LEU A 35 6.71 3.91 6.87
N ASP A 36 7.96 3.57 7.17
CA ASP A 36 8.76 2.69 6.30
C ASP A 36 8.22 1.27 6.24
N GLU A 37 7.78 0.75 7.39
CA GLU A 37 7.13 -0.56 7.45
C GLU A 37 5.82 -0.55 6.68
N ALA A 38 5.04 0.54 6.75
CA ALA A 38 3.81 0.70 5.98
C ALA A 38 4.07 0.75 4.46
N ILE A 39 5.11 1.48 4.02
CA ILE A 39 5.52 1.53 2.61
C ILE A 39 5.96 0.15 2.13
N ALA A 40 6.82 -0.54 2.87
CA ALA A 40 7.30 -1.87 2.49
C ALA A 40 6.16 -2.90 2.41
N PHE A 41 5.26 -2.88 3.40
CA PHE A 41 4.10 -3.76 3.45
C PHE A 41 3.13 -3.52 2.28
N THR A 42 2.77 -2.27 2.02
CA THR A 42 1.85 -1.92 0.93
C THR A 42 2.46 -2.19 -0.44
N THR A 43 3.74 -1.89 -0.65
CA THR A 43 4.45 -2.16 -1.91
C THR A 43 4.41 -3.64 -2.28
N SER A 44 4.83 -4.52 -1.35
CA SER A 44 4.89 -5.96 -1.61
C SER A 44 3.51 -6.54 -1.95
N HIS A 45 2.46 -6.04 -1.30
CA HIS A 45 1.11 -6.51 -1.52
C HIS A 45 0.50 -6.01 -2.82
N LEU A 46 0.75 -4.74 -3.17
CA LEU A 46 0.30 -4.13 -4.42
C LEU A 46 0.94 -4.83 -5.63
N GLU A 47 2.23 -5.14 -5.58
CA GLU A 47 2.93 -5.92 -6.61
C GLU A 47 2.32 -7.32 -6.80
N SER A 48 2.03 -8.04 -5.71
CA SER A 48 1.39 -9.37 -5.78
C SER A 48 -0.03 -9.29 -6.36
N THR A 49 -0.77 -8.23 -6.02
CA THR A 49 -2.17 -8.04 -6.39
C THR A 49 -2.34 -7.55 -7.82
N ALA A 50 -1.39 -6.78 -8.36
CA ALA A 50 -1.40 -6.30 -9.75
C ALA A 50 -1.53 -7.43 -10.78
N THR A 51 -1.05 -8.63 -10.45
CA THR A 51 -1.15 -9.82 -11.31
C THR A 51 -2.51 -10.54 -11.24
N LYS A 52 -3.37 -10.18 -10.29
CA LYS A 52 -4.63 -10.88 -9.96
C LYS A 52 -5.88 -10.02 -10.16
N VAL A 53 -5.74 -8.73 -10.41
CA VAL A 53 -6.85 -7.77 -10.61
C VAL A 53 -7.09 -7.49 -12.09
N ASN A 54 -8.18 -6.78 -12.39
CA ASN A 54 -8.46 -6.37 -13.76
C ASN A 54 -7.41 -5.35 -14.28
N PRO A 55 -7.25 -5.21 -15.61
CA PRO A 55 -6.21 -4.37 -16.19
C PRO A 55 -6.26 -2.89 -15.76
N LEU A 56 -7.44 -2.33 -15.53
CA LEU A 56 -7.61 -0.94 -15.10
C LEU A 56 -7.05 -0.72 -13.68
N LEU A 57 -7.35 -1.64 -12.76
CA LEU A 57 -6.80 -1.61 -11.40
C LEU A 57 -5.29 -1.89 -11.40
N ALA A 58 -4.81 -2.79 -12.26
CA ALA A 58 -3.38 -3.06 -12.39
C ALA A 58 -2.61 -1.82 -12.87
N GLU A 59 -3.18 -1.04 -13.81
CA GLU A 59 -2.60 0.22 -14.28
C GLU A 59 -2.55 1.28 -13.16
N GLN A 60 -3.61 1.38 -12.34
CA GLN A 60 -3.63 2.28 -11.19
C GLN A 60 -2.57 1.90 -10.14
N ILE A 61 -2.42 0.60 -9.86
CA ILE A 61 -1.36 0.10 -8.98
C ILE A 61 0.03 0.43 -9.53
N ALA A 62 0.27 0.17 -10.82
CA ALA A 62 1.54 0.47 -11.46
C ALA A 62 1.87 1.96 -11.46
N HIS A 63 0.85 2.83 -11.63
CA HIS A 63 1.02 4.27 -11.57
C HIS A 63 1.42 4.73 -10.16
N ALA A 64 0.70 4.26 -9.13
CA ALA A 64 1.00 4.59 -7.73
C ALA A 64 2.40 4.15 -7.32
N LEU A 65 2.84 2.95 -7.71
CA LEU A 65 4.18 2.43 -7.40
C LEU A 65 5.31 3.17 -8.12
N ASN A 66 5.07 3.69 -9.33
CA ASN A 66 6.07 4.42 -10.12
C ASN A 66 6.21 5.87 -9.65
N ARG A 67 5.09 6.49 -9.28
CA ARG A 67 5.07 7.87 -8.81
C ARG A 67 4.01 8.05 -7.73
N PRO A 68 4.40 7.95 -6.44
CA PRO A 68 3.55 8.41 -5.34
C PRO A 68 3.21 9.89 -5.57
N ILE A 69 1.94 10.26 -5.39
CA ILE A 69 1.40 11.61 -5.64
C ILE A 69 1.97 12.62 -4.64
#